data_AF-A0A382UT40-F1
#
_entry.id   AF-A0A382UT40-F1
#
_cell.length_a   1.000
_cell.length_b   1.000
_cell.length_c   1.000
_cell.angle_alpha   90.00
_cell.angle_beta   90.00
_cell.angle_gamma   90.00
#
_symmetry.space_group_name_H-M   'P 1'
#
loop_
_entity.id
_entity.type
_entity.pdbx_description
1 polymer ?
#
loop_
_entity_poly.entity_id
_entity_poly.type
_entity_poly.pdbx_seq_one_letter_code
_entity_poly.pdbx_strand_id
1 'polypeptide(L)'
;VAAASLCGDSIYHEMDGLPIPDIVHIDCPYWYGEGGDLTPDEFGLKSAQSLESKIKELGPEKVAAFIGEPIQGAGGLIVPPDTYWPEIQRICEKYGILLISDEVICGFGRTGNWFGCETYGFLPDLMPIAKGLSSGYMPIGGVMIHDRIAEVLIKKGGEFSHGYTYSGHPVACAVALGNLKIIEEEQLVEKVAKETGPYLKKRWQEFENHPLVGEVRTVGMLGAIELVEDKDKRKFFDSSKKVGDTCRDFCVENNLVMRALHDAMVVSPPLTITVEQIDEMFDLVKLCLD
;
A
#
# COMPACT_ATOMS: atom_id res chain seq x y z
N VAL A 1 -6.49 -15.74 9.97
CA VAL A 1 -7.75 -16.13 9.29
C VAL A 1 -8.42 -14.92 8.66
N ALA A 2 -9.09 -14.03 9.41
CA ALA A 2 -9.76 -12.84 8.82
C ALA A 2 -8.83 -11.95 7.99
N ALA A 3 -7.67 -11.53 8.54
CA ALA A 3 -6.70 -10.71 7.81
C ALA A 3 -6.16 -11.39 6.53
N ALA A 4 -6.02 -12.72 6.54
CA ALA A 4 -5.60 -13.47 5.36
C ALA A 4 -6.75 -13.59 4.34
N SER A 5 -8.01 -13.66 4.79
CA SER A 5 -9.18 -13.67 3.90
C SER A 5 -9.43 -12.33 3.23
N LEU A 6 -9.02 -11.22 3.89
CA LEU A 6 -9.06 -9.87 3.32
C LEU A 6 -7.97 -9.65 2.27
N CYS A 7 -6.93 -10.49 2.25
CA CYS A 7 -5.83 -10.34 1.31
C CYS A 7 -6.29 -10.77 -0.09
N GLY A 8 -6.12 -9.92 -1.08
CA GLY A 8 -6.50 -10.22 -2.47
C GLY A 8 -5.61 -11.25 -3.18
N ASP A 9 -4.52 -11.71 -2.54
CA ASP A 9 -3.59 -12.66 -3.16
C ASP A 9 -3.93 -14.11 -2.79
N SER A 10 -4.18 -14.89 -3.84
CA SER A 10 -4.51 -16.32 -3.77
C SER A 10 -3.50 -17.17 -3.00
N ILE A 11 -2.22 -16.78 -2.92
CA ILE A 11 -1.22 -17.53 -2.16
C ILE A 11 -1.57 -17.63 -0.67
N TYR A 12 -2.23 -16.60 -0.11
CA TYR A 12 -2.70 -16.62 1.27
C TYR A 12 -3.99 -17.43 1.46
N HIS A 13 -4.70 -17.75 0.37
CA HIS A 13 -5.92 -18.57 0.36
C HIS A 13 -5.65 -20.06 0.13
N GLU A 14 -4.43 -20.45 -0.26
CA GLU A 14 -4.05 -21.87 -0.38
C GLU A 14 -4.06 -22.59 0.98
N MET A 15 -4.02 -21.85 2.09
CA MET A 15 -4.24 -22.41 3.42
C MET A 15 -5.71 -22.79 3.60
N ASP A 16 -5.96 -24.01 4.10
CA ASP A 16 -7.31 -24.57 4.22
C ASP A 16 -8.28 -23.65 5.01
N GLY A 17 -9.51 -23.51 4.50
CA GLY A 17 -10.56 -22.70 5.09
C GLY A 17 -10.52 -21.19 4.82
N LEU A 18 -9.77 -20.74 3.80
CA LEU A 18 -9.71 -19.34 3.36
C LEU A 18 -10.19 -19.14 1.91
N PRO A 19 -10.74 -17.97 1.56
CA PRO A 19 -11.21 -16.92 2.48
C PRO A 19 -12.41 -17.41 3.30
N ILE A 20 -12.59 -16.86 4.51
CA ILE A 20 -13.79 -17.13 5.31
C ILE A 20 -15.04 -16.52 4.66
N PRO A 21 -16.26 -16.99 5.00
CA PRO A 21 -17.50 -16.41 4.49
C PRO A 21 -17.59 -14.89 4.72
N ASP A 22 -18.41 -14.24 3.88
CA ASP A 22 -18.72 -12.81 3.92
C ASP A 22 -17.54 -11.86 3.65
N ILE A 23 -16.41 -12.40 3.15
CA ILE A 23 -15.32 -11.62 2.56
C ILE A 23 -15.40 -11.71 1.04
N VAL A 24 -15.47 -10.54 0.40
CA VAL A 24 -15.59 -10.42 -1.05
C VAL A 24 -14.57 -9.42 -1.56
N HIS A 25 -13.94 -9.77 -2.68
CA HIS A 25 -12.94 -8.93 -3.35
C HIS A 25 -13.58 -8.23 -4.56
N ILE A 26 -13.10 -7.03 -4.84
CA ILE A 26 -13.46 -6.24 -6.01
C ILE A 26 -12.24 -6.11 -6.94
N ASP A 27 -12.42 -5.50 -8.10
CA ASP A 27 -11.35 -5.39 -9.11
C ASP A 27 -10.14 -4.60 -8.57
N CYS A 28 -8.94 -4.98 -8.98
CA CYS A 28 -7.71 -4.31 -8.57
C CYS A 28 -7.59 -2.94 -9.26
N PRO A 29 -7.19 -1.86 -8.56
CA PRO A 29 -6.98 -0.55 -9.19
C PRO A 29 -5.61 -0.45 -9.90
N TYR A 30 -5.14 -1.51 -10.57
CA TYR A 30 -3.86 -1.52 -11.29
C TYR A 30 -4.01 -1.19 -12.79
N TRP A 31 -3.91 0.09 -13.15
CA TRP A 31 -4.13 0.52 -14.55
C TRP A 31 -3.16 -0.09 -15.55
N TYR A 32 -1.87 -0.21 -15.22
CA TYR A 32 -0.90 -0.71 -16.19
C TYR A 32 -1.18 -2.16 -16.58
N GLY A 33 -1.55 -3.01 -15.61
CA GLY A 33 -1.86 -4.42 -15.84
C GLY A 33 -3.29 -4.69 -16.31
N GLU A 34 -4.28 -3.95 -15.83
CA GLU A 34 -5.71 -4.26 -16.04
C GLU A 34 -6.49 -3.20 -16.83
N GLY A 35 -5.84 -2.08 -17.18
CA GLY A 35 -6.47 -0.93 -17.81
C GLY A 35 -6.97 -1.15 -19.23
N GLY A 36 -6.34 -2.06 -19.98
CA GLY A 36 -6.60 -2.20 -21.41
C GLY A 36 -6.45 -0.85 -22.12
N ASP A 37 -7.40 -0.49 -22.98
CA ASP A 37 -7.37 0.76 -23.75
C ASP A 37 -7.89 1.99 -22.98
N LEU A 38 -8.29 1.83 -21.72
CA LEU A 38 -8.80 2.94 -20.91
C LEU A 38 -7.66 3.87 -20.50
N THR A 39 -7.97 5.16 -20.38
CA THR A 39 -7.09 6.11 -19.68
C THR A 39 -7.00 5.75 -18.19
N PRO A 40 -5.94 6.17 -17.47
CA PRO A 40 -5.84 5.95 -16.02
C PRO A 40 -7.09 6.40 -15.25
N ASP A 41 -7.63 7.58 -15.59
CA ASP A 41 -8.79 8.16 -14.91
C ASP A 41 -10.07 7.35 -15.15
N GLU A 42 -10.32 6.93 -16.40
CA GLU A 42 -11.47 6.08 -16.74
C GLU A 42 -11.37 4.71 -16.07
N PHE A 43 -10.18 4.13 -16.05
CA PHE A 43 -9.95 2.85 -15.37
C PHE A 43 -10.14 2.99 -13.85
N GLY A 44 -9.60 4.04 -13.22
CA GLY A 44 -9.77 4.29 -11.80
C GLY A 44 -11.25 4.38 -11.39
N LEU A 45 -12.06 5.07 -12.20
CA LEU A 45 -13.52 5.12 -12.00
C LEU A 45 -14.17 3.74 -12.19
N LYS A 46 -13.81 3.01 -13.25
CA LYS A 46 -14.34 1.66 -13.51
C LYS A 46 -14.02 0.72 -12.35
N SER A 47 -12.77 0.67 -11.89
CA SER A 47 -12.35 -0.18 -10.79
C SER A 47 -13.05 0.22 -9.49
N ALA A 48 -13.20 1.51 -9.20
CA ALA A 48 -13.98 1.95 -8.03
C ALA A 48 -15.46 1.57 -8.13
N GLN A 49 -16.07 1.66 -9.32
CA GLN A 49 -17.48 1.29 -9.55
C GLN A 49 -17.75 -0.23 -9.47
N SER A 50 -16.71 -1.06 -9.52
CA SER A 50 -16.84 -2.49 -9.20
C SER A 50 -17.32 -2.70 -7.75
N LEU A 51 -16.98 -1.79 -6.82
CA LEU A 51 -17.53 -1.74 -5.46
C LEU A 51 -19.04 -1.55 -5.47
N GLU A 52 -19.54 -0.51 -6.16
CA GLU A 52 -20.98 -0.23 -6.23
C GLU A 52 -21.75 -1.38 -6.89
N SER A 53 -21.16 -2.01 -7.91
CA SER A 53 -21.73 -3.19 -8.55
C SER A 53 -21.83 -4.36 -7.57
N LYS A 54 -20.77 -4.61 -6.79
CA LYS A 54 -20.75 -5.69 -5.82
C LYS A 54 -21.70 -5.47 -4.64
N ILE A 55 -21.81 -4.23 -4.15
CA ILE A 55 -22.78 -3.85 -3.11
C ILE A 55 -24.21 -4.15 -3.56
N LYS A 56 -24.55 -3.82 -4.81
CA LYS A 56 -25.88 -4.09 -5.37
C LYS A 56 -26.17 -5.58 -5.52
N GLU A 57 -25.16 -6.37 -5.88
CA GLU A 57 -25.25 -7.83 -5.99
C GLU A 57 -25.52 -8.50 -4.64
N LEU A 58 -24.80 -8.08 -3.58
CA LEU A 58 -24.91 -8.67 -2.25
C LEU A 58 -26.17 -8.22 -1.50
N GLY A 59 -26.60 -6.98 -1.73
CA GLY A 59 -27.57 -6.26 -0.92
C GLY A 59 -26.85 -5.28 0.01
N PRO A 60 -27.09 -3.95 -0.09
CA PRO A 60 -26.38 -2.96 0.72
C PRO A 60 -26.46 -3.19 2.24
N GLU A 61 -27.57 -3.74 2.71
CA GLU A 61 -27.81 -4.07 4.12
C GLU A 61 -26.91 -5.18 4.67
N LYS A 62 -26.19 -5.90 3.80
CA LYS A 62 -25.25 -6.97 4.16
C LYS A 62 -23.79 -6.53 4.08
N VAL A 63 -23.50 -5.33 3.60
CA VAL A 63 -22.13 -4.83 3.44
C VAL A 63 -21.81 -3.89 4.60
N ALA A 64 -20.88 -4.29 5.46
CA ALA A 64 -20.52 -3.50 6.64
C ALA A 64 -19.43 -2.46 6.35
N ALA A 65 -18.40 -2.85 5.60
CA ALA A 65 -17.22 -2.02 5.37
C ALA A 65 -16.54 -2.33 4.03
N PHE A 66 -15.81 -1.34 3.52
CA PHE A 66 -14.79 -1.49 2.50
C PHE A 66 -13.42 -1.23 3.13
N ILE A 67 -12.42 -2.06 2.82
CA ILE A 67 -11.04 -1.89 3.28
C ILE A 67 -10.08 -1.87 2.11
N GLY A 68 -9.11 -0.96 2.13
CA GLY A 68 -8.01 -0.94 1.17
C GLY A 68 -6.80 -0.16 1.69
N GLU A 69 -5.61 -0.56 1.23
CA GLU A 69 -4.39 0.22 1.41
C GLU A 69 -4.41 1.42 0.44
N PRO A 70 -4.09 2.67 0.87
CA PRO A 70 -4.01 3.82 -0.03
C PRO A 70 -3.16 3.56 -1.27
N ILE A 71 -2.05 2.82 -1.06
CA ILE A 71 -1.17 2.26 -2.09
C ILE A 71 -0.94 0.81 -1.67
N GLN A 72 -1.26 -0.15 -2.54
CA GLN A 72 -1.14 -1.57 -2.19
C GLN A 72 0.33 -1.97 -2.15
N GLY A 73 0.88 -2.28 -0.97
CA GLY A 73 2.30 -2.53 -0.84
C GLY A 73 2.71 -3.90 -1.35
N ALA A 74 2.25 -4.96 -0.66
CA ALA A 74 2.66 -6.33 -0.95
C ALA A 74 2.11 -6.90 -2.27
N GLY A 75 1.08 -6.26 -2.85
CA GLY A 75 0.53 -6.61 -4.16
C GLY A 75 1.38 -6.18 -5.37
N GLY A 76 2.55 -5.57 -5.16
CA GLY A 76 3.45 -5.10 -6.23
C GLY A 76 3.66 -3.59 -6.26
N LEU A 77 3.41 -2.88 -5.16
CA LEU A 77 3.39 -1.40 -5.09
C LEU A 77 2.44 -0.84 -6.16
N ILE A 78 1.14 -1.11 -6.00
CA ILE A 78 0.11 -0.65 -6.92
C ILE A 78 -0.36 0.72 -6.47
N VAL A 79 -0.09 1.72 -7.30
CA VAL A 79 -0.53 3.11 -7.12
C VAL A 79 -1.89 3.23 -7.82
N PRO A 80 -3.00 3.44 -7.09
CA PRO A 80 -4.30 3.61 -7.73
C PRO A 80 -4.33 4.91 -8.54
N PRO A 81 -5.10 4.97 -9.64
CA PRO A 81 -5.37 6.23 -10.32
C PRO A 81 -6.04 7.25 -9.40
N ASP A 82 -5.80 8.54 -9.63
CA ASP A 82 -6.28 9.64 -8.77
C ASP A 82 -7.81 9.69 -8.64
N THR A 83 -8.54 9.13 -9.60
CA THR A 83 -10.02 9.05 -9.59
C THR A 83 -10.58 7.95 -8.68
N TYR A 84 -9.77 6.99 -8.25
CA TYR A 84 -10.23 5.79 -7.53
C TYR A 84 -10.77 6.11 -6.12
N TRP A 85 -9.93 6.70 -5.25
CA TRP A 85 -10.30 6.94 -3.85
C TRP A 85 -11.47 7.91 -3.65
N PRO A 86 -11.57 9.04 -4.41
CA PRO A 86 -12.74 9.90 -4.34
C PRO A 86 -14.04 9.16 -4.68
N GLU A 87 -14.02 8.27 -5.68
CA GLU A 87 -15.19 7.50 -6.07
C GLU A 87 -15.54 6.40 -5.05
N ILE A 88 -14.54 5.71 -4.48
CA ILE A 88 -14.73 4.76 -3.38
C ILE A 88 -15.41 5.44 -2.18
N GLN A 89 -14.92 6.61 -1.76
CA GLN A 89 -15.53 7.34 -0.64
C GLN A 89 -16.98 7.72 -0.95
N ARG A 90 -17.25 8.28 -2.14
CA ARG A 90 -18.61 8.64 -2.57
C ARG A 90 -19.56 7.44 -2.53
N ILE A 91 -19.09 6.26 -2.95
CA ILE A 91 -19.88 5.02 -2.92
C ILE A 91 -20.14 4.59 -1.47
N CYS A 92 -19.12 4.56 -0.62
CA CYS A 92 -19.26 4.18 0.78
C CYS A 92 -20.26 5.09 1.52
N GLU A 93 -20.15 6.41 1.32
CA GLU A 93 -21.08 7.40 1.87
C GLU A 93 -22.52 7.20 1.39
N LYS A 94 -22.70 6.95 0.08
CA LYS A 94 -24.02 6.71 -0.53
C LYS A 94 -24.76 5.52 0.09
N TYR A 95 -24.04 4.46 0.45
CA TYR A 95 -24.61 3.22 0.96
C TYR A 95 -24.52 3.06 2.49
N GLY A 96 -23.87 4.01 3.19
CA GLY A 96 -23.67 3.92 4.64
C GLY A 96 -22.67 2.83 5.05
N ILE A 97 -21.71 2.53 4.18
CA ILE A 97 -20.66 1.53 4.39
C ILE A 97 -19.46 2.20 5.04
N LEU A 98 -18.83 1.53 6.01
CA LEU A 98 -17.63 2.05 6.66
C LEU A 98 -16.42 2.00 5.73
N LEU A 99 -15.61 3.05 5.72
CA LEU A 99 -14.39 3.12 4.93
C LEU A 99 -13.17 2.86 5.82
N ILE A 100 -12.38 1.84 5.51
CA ILE A 100 -11.18 1.48 6.27
C ILE A 100 -9.94 1.76 5.40
N SER A 101 -9.07 2.67 5.84
CA SER A 101 -7.76 2.89 5.21
C SER A 101 -6.72 2.04 5.93
N ASP A 102 -6.19 1.00 5.29
CA ASP A 102 -5.07 0.24 5.84
C ASP A 102 -3.77 1.05 5.70
N GLU A 103 -3.40 1.75 6.77
CA GLU A 103 -2.25 2.63 6.85
C GLU A 103 -0.99 1.92 7.38
N VAL A 104 -0.99 0.58 7.41
CA VAL A 104 0.14 -0.18 7.94
C VAL A 104 1.44 0.12 7.19
N ILE A 105 1.39 0.40 5.88
CA ILE A 105 2.57 0.79 5.07
C ILE A 105 2.63 2.31 4.85
N CYS A 106 1.51 2.92 4.48
CA CYS A 106 1.47 4.32 4.05
C CYS A 106 1.58 5.32 5.22
N GLY A 107 1.21 4.91 6.43
CA GLY A 107 1.27 5.74 7.61
C GLY A 107 2.68 6.15 8.02
N PHE A 108 2.75 7.23 8.79
CA PHE A 108 3.96 7.80 9.39
C PHE A 108 5.00 8.28 8.36
N GLY A 109 4.57 8.95 7.28
CA GLY A 109 5.46 9.71 6.40
C GLY A 109 5.89 9.03 5.11
N ARG A 110 5.53 7.76 4.90
CA ARG A 110 6.02 6.96 3.76
C ARG A 110 5.72 7.61 2.40
N THR A 111 4.55 8.22 2.26
CA THR A 111 4.09 8.85 1.02
C THR A 111 4.52 10.32 0.90
N GLY A 112 5.17 10.89 1.92
CA GLY A 112 5.38 12.34 2.06
C GLY A 112 4.23 13.07 2.77
N ASN A 113 3.19 12.35 3.19
CA ASN A 113 2.18 12.84 4.13
C ASN A 113 2.19 11.95 5.37
N TRP A 114 1.50 12.38 6.44
CA TRP A 114 1.43 11.56 7.66
C TRP A 114 0.71 10.24 7.41
N PHE A 115 -0.30 10.25 6.54
CA PHE A 115 -1.05 9.06 6.16
C PHE A 115 -1.33 9.04 4.65
N GLY A 116 -1.52 7.85 4.08
CA GLY A 116 -1.84 7.69 2.67
C GLY A 116 -3.22 8.26 2.32
N CYS A 117 -4.18 8.23 3.24
CA CYS A 117 -5.48 8.87 3.05
C CYS A 117 -5.38 10.40 2.83
N GLU A 118 -4.37 11.07 3.42
CA GLU A 118 -4.07 12.48 3.14
C GLU A 118 -3.50 12.66 1.73
N THR A 119 -2.66 11.74 1.25
CA THR A 119 -2.12 11.76 -0.12
C THR A 119 -3.23 11.72 -1.17
N TYR A 120 -4.28 10.93 -0.93
CA TYR A 120 -5.40 10.74 -1.87
C TYR A 120 -6.66 11.54 -1.50
N GLY A 121 -6.63 12.33 -0.43
CA GLY A 121 -7.70 13.25 -0.06
C GLY A 121 -9.01 12.59 0.34
N PHE A 122 -8.97 11.44 1.03
CA PHE A 122 -10.18 10.75 1.53
C PHE A 122 -10.19 10.60 3.05
N LEU A 123 -11.37 10.45 3.65
CA LEU A 123 -11.56 10.41 5.11
C LEU A 123 -12.06 9.03 5.57
N PRO A 124 -11.20 8.17 6.13
CA PRO A 124 -11.60 6.85 6.62
C PRO A 124 -12.27 6.89 8.01
N ASP A 125 -13.05 5.85 8.29
CA ASP A 125 -13.67 5.56 9.59
C ASP A 125 -12.74 4.84 10.56
N LEU A 126 -11.89 3.97 10.01
CA LEU A 126 -10.97 3.12 10.75
C LEU A 126 -9.63 3.13 10.02
N MET A 127 -8.54 3.16 10.79
CA MET A 127 -7.19 3.07 10.22
C MET A 127 -6.33 2.09 11.03
N PRO A 128 -6.17 0.85 10.56
CA PRO A 128 -5.11 -0.04 11.02
C PRO A 128 -3.73 0.61 10.79
N ILE A 129 -2.89 0.61 11.83
CA ILE A 129 -1.54 1.16 11.82
C ILE A 129 -0.56 0.17 12.48
N ALA A 130 0.66 0.07 11.95
CA ALA A 130 1.77 -0.69 12.53
C ALA A 130 3.09 -0.18 11.92
N LYS A 131 4.06 -1.07 11.65
CA LYS A 131 5.34 -0.80 10.95
C LYS A 131 6.00 0.54 11.33
N GLY A 132 5.75 1.61 10.57
CA GLY A 132 6.27 2.96 10.78
C GLY A 132 5.94 3.54 12.16
N LEU A 133 4.90 3.04 12.83
CA LEU A 133 4.52 3.44 14.20
C LEU A 133 5.67 3.31 15.21
N SER A 134 6.51 2.29 15.06
CA SER A 134 7.70 2.08 15.88
C SER A 134 8.98 1.98 15.07
N SER A 135 8.95 2.24 13.75
CA SER A 135 10.04 1.98 12.81
C SER A 135 10.66 0.57 12.96
N GLY A 136 9.86 -0.42 13.34
CA GLY A 136 10.31 -1.80 13.55
C GLY A 136 11.12 -2.06 14.83
N TYR A 137 11.32 -1.07 15.71
CA TYR A 137 12.08 -1.24 16.95
C TYR A 137 11.37 -2.15 17.96
N MET A 138 10.05 -2.10 18.02
CA MET A 138 9.22 -2.97 18.88
C MET A 138 7.90 -3.33 18.17
N PRO A 139 7.39 -4.56 18.34
CA PRO A 139 6.07 -4.91 17.82
C PRO A 139 4.97 -4.06 18.44
N ILE A 140 4.29 -3.28 17.62
CA ILE A 140 3.12 -2.49 18.01
C ILE A 140 2.23 -2.30 16.79
N GLY A 141 0.93 -2.39 17.02
CA GLY A 141 -0.09 -2.01 16.05
C GLY A 141 -1.28 -1.40 16.78
N GLY A 142 -2.13 -0.72 16.03
CA GLY A 142 -3.32 -0.08 16.54
C GLY A 142 -4.37 0.04 15.45
N VAL A 143 -5.59 0.41 15.87
CA VAL A 143 -6.65 0.83 14.95
C VAL A 143 -7.09 2.20 15.44
N MET A 144 -6.87 3.24 14.63
CA MET A 144 -7.48 4.54 14.89
C MET A 144 -8.97 4.46 14.53
N ILE A 145 -9.83 5.02 15.37
CA ILE A 145 -11.28 4.91 15.25
C ILE A 145 -11.87 6.31 15.22
N HIS A 146 -12.64 6.63 14.18
CA HIS A 146 -13.34 7.90 14.07
C HIS A 146 -14.40 8.04 15.19
N ASP A 147 -14.56 9.25 15.73
CA ASP A 147 -15.45 9.55 16.86
C ASP A 147 -16.88 9.04 16.64
N ARG A 148 -17.42 9.19 15.42
CA ARG A 148 -18.75 8.68 15.06
C ARG A 148 -18.95 7.18 15.32
N ILE A 149 -17.89 6.37 15.24
CA ILE A 149 -17.92 4.94 15.53
C ILE A 149 -17.68 4.70 17.02
N ALA A 150 -16.67 5.36 17.60
CA ALA A 150 -16.36 5.25 19.02
C ALA A 150 -17.57 5.62 19.89
N GLU A 151 -18.31 6.67 19.53
CA GLU A 151 -19.53 7.07 20.23
C GLU A 151 -20.62 5.99 20.23
N VAL A 152 -20.79 5.27 19.12
CA VAL A 152 -21.77 4.18 19.03
C VAL A 152 -21.33 3.01 19.93
N LEU A 153 -20.05 2.65 19.89
CA LEU A 153 -19.50 1.60 20.75
C LEU A 153 -19.64 1.96 22.25
N ILE A 154 -19.32 3.19 22.63
CA ILE A 154 -19.42 3.64 24.03
C ILE A 154 -20.87 3.71 24.51
N LYS A 155 -21.77 4.29 23.70
CA LYS A 155 -23.17 4.54 24.12
C LYS A 155 -24.06 3.30 24.02
N LYS A 156 -23.77 2.39 23.09
CA LYS A 156 -24.65 1.25 22.72
C LYS A 156 -23.96 -0.11 22.71
N GLY A 157 -22.63 -0.17 22.69
CA GLY A 157 -21.87 -1.41 22.50
C GLY A 157 -21.74 -2.29 23.74
N GLY A 158 -22.09 -1.79 24.93
CA GLY A 158 -21.90 -2.52 26.19
C GLY A 158 -20.42 -2.75 26.50
N GLU A 159 -20.09 -3.88 27.12
CA GLU A 159 -18.69 -4.25 27.37
C GLU A 159 -18.00 -4.70 26.08
N PHE A 160 -16.89 -4.05 25.74
CA PHE A 160 -16.10 -4.39 24.56
C PHE A 160 -15.23 -5.62 24.85
N SER A 161 -15.78 -6.82 24.62
CA SER A 161 -15.11 -8.11 24.85
C SER A 161 -14.06 -8.44 23.78
N HIS A 162 -13.10 -7.55 23.59
CA HIS A 162 -11.96 -7.71 22.69
C HIS A 162 -10.70 -7.10 23.31
N GLY A 163 -9.59 -7.83 23.23
CA GLY A 163 -8.30 -7.36 23.71
C GLY A 163 -7.23 -8.44 23.60
N TYR A 164 -5.98 -8.02 23.50
CA TYR A 164 -4.81 -8.90 23.55
C TYR A 164 -4.12 -8.72 24.90
N THR A 165 -3.45 -9.77 25.41
CA THR A 165 -2.68 -9.69 26.66
C THR A 165 -1.67 -8.53 26.66
N TYR A 166 -1.11 -8.22 25.49
CA TYR A 166 -0.12 -7.16 25.31
C TYR A 166 -0.68 -5.88 24.68
N SER A 167 -2.01 -5.72 24.62
CA SER A 167 -2.64 -4.46 24.22
C SER A 167 -2.14 -3.33 25.12
N GLY A 168 -1.57 -2.28 24.52
CA GLY A 168 -1.01 -1.14 25.28
C GLY A 168 0.29 -1.45 26.01
N HIS A 169 1.10 -2.41 25.54
CA HIS A 169 2.37 -2.78 26.18
C HIS A 169 3.27 -1.54 26.42
N PRO A 170 3.62 -1.21 27.67
CA PRO A 170 4.19 0.10 28.03
C PRO A 170 5.54 0.36 27.34
N VAL A 171 6.39 -0.66 27.18
CA VAL A 171 7.68 -0.51 26.46
C VAL A 171 7.46 -0.25 24.98
N ALA A 172 6.49 -0.91 24.35
CA ALA A 172 6.22 -0.73 22.92
C ALA A 172 5.64 0.67 22.67
N CYS A 173 4.76 1.14 23.55
CA CYS A 173 4.25 2.52 23.52
C CYS A 173 5.37 3.55 23.72
N ALA A 174 6.29 3.34 24.66
CA ALA A 174 7.42 4.26 24.89
C ALA A 174 8.36 4.34 23.67
N VAL A 175 8.64 3.20 23.03
CA VAL A 175 9.42 3.16 21.78
C VAL A 175 8.68 3.87 20.65
N ALA A 176 7.38 3.64 20.48
CA ALA A 176 6.57 4.32 19.47
C ALA A 176 6.58 5.83 19.67
N LEU A 177 6.40 6.32 20.90
CA LEU A 177 6.48 7.75 21.23
C LEU A 177 7.86 8.34 20.90
N GLY A 178 8.94 7.64 21.24
CA GLY A 178 10.29 8.06 20.89
C GLY A 178 10.51 8.13 19.38
N ASN A 179 10.01 7.13 18.64
CA ASN A 179 10.04 7.11 17.17
C ASN A 179 9.27 8.28 16.55
N LEU A 180 8.03 8.52 16.97
CA LEU A 180 7.22 9.63 16.47
C LEU A 180 7.89 10.98 16.72
N LYS A 181 8.47 11.15 17.91
CA LYS A 181 9.25 12.33 18.25
C LYS A 181 10.43 12.55 17.31
N ILE A 182 11.17 11.50 16.93
CA ILE A 182 12.25 11.60 15.95
C ILE A 182 11.71 12.00 14.58
N ILE A 183 10.62 11.37 14.12
CA ILE A 183 9.98 11.70 12.84
C ILE A 183 9.61 13.19 12.78
N GLU A 184 9.06 13.74 13.86
CA GLU A 184 8.70 15.15 14.00
C GLU A 184 9.94 16.08 14.09
N GLU A 185 10.88 15.78 14.99
CA GLU A 185 12.05 16.64 15.27
C GLU A 185 13.01 16.70 14.08
N GLU A 186 13.20 15.60 13.35
CA GLU A 186 14.02 15.53 12.15
C GLU A 186 13.25 15.90 10.87
N GLN A 187 11.96 16.26 10.98
CA GLN A 187 11.09 16.65 9.86
C GLN A 187 11.11 15.63 8.72
N LEU A 188 11.05 14.33 9.06
CA LEU A 188 11.23 13.27 8.08
C LEU A 188 10.10 13.25 7.06
N VAL A 189 8.87 13.56 7.47
CA VAL A 189 7.71 13.65 6.55
C VAL A 189 7.93 14.77 5.54
N GLU A 190 8.35 15.95 6.00
CA GLU A 190 8.63 17.10 5.14
C GLU A 190 9.81 16.86 4.22
N LYS A 191 10.88 16.19 4.70
CA LYS A 191 12.02 15.79 3.88
C LYS A 191 11.56 14.88 2.74
N VAL A 192 10.73 13.88 3.02
CA VAL A 192 10.14 13.00 1.99
C VAL A 192 9.28 13.80 1.01
N ALA A 193 8.43 14.68 1.51
CA ALA A 193 7.51 15.47 0.67
C ALA A 193 8.24 16.44 -0.28
N LYS A 194 9.31 17.09 0.21
CA LYS A 194 9.92 18.25 -0.46
C LYS A 194 11.26 17.94 -1.13
N GLU A 195 11.95 16.90 -0.70
CA GLU A 195 13.33 16.62 -1.13
C GLU A 195 13.50 15.20 -1.65
N THR A 196 13.48 14.20 -0.77
CA THR A 196 13.90 12.84 -1.15
C THR A 196 12.85 12.14 -2.02
N GLY A 197 11.55 12.37 -1.79
CA GLY A 197 10.47 11.81 -2.63
C GLY A 197 10.53 12.29 -4.08
N PRO A 198 10.53 13.61 -4.33
CA PRO A 198 10.76 14.17 -5.66
C PRO A 198 12.07 13.70 -6.30
N TYR A 199 13.15 13.57 -5.52
CA TYR A 199 14.44 13.10 -6.03
C TYR A 199 14.39 11.62 -6.43
N LEU A 200 13.82 10.75 -5.60
CA LEU A 200 13.60 9.33 -5.90
C LEU A 200 12.79 9.19 -7.19
N LYS A 201 11.67 9.92 -7.30
CA LYS A 201 10.84 9.94 -8.52
C LYS A 201 11.66 10.32 -9.75
N LYS A 202 12.42 11.41 -9.68
CA LYS A 202 13.27 11.87 -10.78
C LYS A 202 14.25 10.78 -11.24
N ARG A 203 14.95 10.12 -10.31
CA ARG A 203 15.92 9.06 -10.64
C ARG A 203 15.19 7.82 -11.18
N TRP A 204 14.11 7.38 -10.53
CA TRP A 204 13.34 6.21 -10.96
C TRP A 204 12.81 6.34 -12.39
N GLN A 205 12.35 7.54 -12.79
CA GLN A 205 11.87 7.80 -14.14
C GLN A 205 12.92 7.54 -15.23
N GLU A 206 14.21 7.55 -14.91
CA GLU A 206 15.26 7.22 -15.88
C GLU A 206 15.20 5.74 -16.31
N PHE A 207 14.65 4.85 -15.48
CA PHE A 207 14.43 3.44 -15.82
C PHE A 207 13.32 3.24 -16.86
N GLU A 208 12.47 4.24 -17.12
CA GLU A 208 11.43 4.12 -18.14
C GLU A 208 12.01 3.80 -19.52
N ASN A 209 13.27 4.16 -19.81
CA ASN A 209 13.90 3.86 -21.10
C ASN A 209 14.55 2.47 -21.17
N HIS A 210 14.59 1.72 -20.06
CA HIS A 210 15.22 0.42 -20.02
C HIS A 210 14.32 -0.63 -20.73
N PRO A 211 14.87 -1.50 -21.59
CA PRO A 211 14.08 -2.42 -22.42
C PRO A 211 13.26 -3.44 -21.64
N LEU A 212 13.71 -3.84 -20.44
CA LEU A 212 12.96 -4.74 -19.55
C LEU A 212 11.88 -4.03 -18.71
N VAL A 213 11.85 -2.69 -18.71
CA VAL A 213 10.99 -1.92 -17.80
C VAL A 213 9.72 -1.49 -18.49
N GLY A 214 8.61 -2.05 -18.01
CA GLY A 214 7.27 -1.76 -18.47
C GLY A 214 6.72 -0.47 -17.89
N GLU A 215 6.78 -0.38 -16.56
CA GLU A 215 6.27 0.74 -15.78
C GLU A 215 7.23 1.08 -14.65
N VAL A 216 7.30 2.37 -14.33
CA VAL A 216 7.95 2.88 -13.14
C VAL A 216 6.87 3.53 -12.27
N ARG A 217 6.80 3.13 -11.00
CA ARG A 217 5.82 3.68 -10.03
C ARG A 217 6.56 4.28 -8.85
N THR A 218 6.21 5.50 -8.45
CA THR A 218 6.78 6.15 -7.27
C THR A 218 5.78 7.03 -6.54
N VAL A 219 5.73 6.92 -5.21
CA VAL A 219 5.02 7.88 -4.33
C VAL A 219 5.80 8.03 -3.02
N GLY A 220 6.25 9.25 -2.71
CA GLY A 220 7.13 9.48 -1.55
C GLY A 220 8.36 8.58 -1.58
N MET A 221 8.55 7.77 -0.54
CA MET A 221 9.63 6.77 -0.41
C MET A 221 9.18 5.35 -0.76
N LEU A 222 8.25 5.21 -1.70
CA LEU A 222 7.90 3.96 -2.35
C LEU A 222 8.32 4.05 -3.81
N GLY A 223 9.08 3.06 -4.30
CA GLY A 223 9.47 2.95 -5.71
C GLY A 223 9.34 1.52 -6.23
N ALA A 224 8.83 1.34 -7.44
CA ALA A 224 8.75 0.07 -8.13
C ALA A 224 9.14 0.19 -9.59
N ILE A 225 9.69 -0.92 -10.12
CA ILE A 225 10.01 -1.14 -11.52
C ILE A 225 9.33 -2.43 -11.94
N GLU A 226 8.37 -2.35 -12.86
CA GLU A 226 7.67 -3.51 -13.41
C GLU A 226 8.48 -4.11 -14.55
N LEU A 227 8.89 -5.37 -14.42
CA LEU A 227 9.60 -6.06 -15.49
C LEU A 227 8.61 -6.74 -16.43
N VAL A 228 8.76 -6.50 -17.74
CA VAL A 228 7.84 -7.00 -18.77
C VAL A 228 8.57 -7.59 -19.97
N GLU A 229 7.91 -8.53 -20.65
CA GLU A 229 8.44 -9.17 -21.86
C GLU A 229 8.35 -8.26 -23.08
N ASP A 230 7.28 -7.46 -23.18
CA ASP A 230 7.06 -6.51 -24.27
C ASP A 230 6.40 -5.25 -23.72
N LYS A 231 7.17 -4.16 -23.66
CA LYS A 231 6.74 -2.87 -23.13
C LYS A 231 5.61 -2.23 -23.95
N ASP A 232 5.71 -2.29 -25.28
CA ASP A 232 4.73 -1.65 -26.17
C ASP A 232 3.35 -2.31 -26.06
N LYS A 233 3.33 -3.62 -25.78
CA LYS A 233 2.10 -4.38 -25.57
C LYS A 233 1.69 -4.52 -24.10
N ARG A 234 2.47 -3.95 -23.16
CA ARG A 234 2.32 -4.16 -21.72
C ARG A 234 2.20 -5.65 -21.36
N LYS A 235 3.00 -6.49 -22.02
CA LYS A 235 2.95 -7.94 -21.89
C LYS A 235 3.88 -8.40 -20.76
N PHE A 236 3.33 -8.91 -19.68
CA PHE A 236 4.09 -9.52 -18.59
C PHE A 236 4.84 -10.78 -19.03
N PHE A 237 5.90 -11.12 -18.30
CA PHE A 237 6.55 -12.42 -18.46
C PHE A 237 5.64 -13.56 -18.02
N ASP A 238 5.90 -14.75 -18.55
CA ASP A 238 5.32 -15.98 -18.01
C ASP A 238 5.92 -16.22 -16.61
N SER A 239 5.06 -16.48 -15.61
CA SER A 239 5.47 -16.62 -14.21
C SER A 239 6.47 -17.77 -13.97
N SER A 240 6.53 -18.76 -14.87
CA SER A 240 7.54 -19.83 -14.80
C SER A 240 8.97 -19.34 -15.06
N LYS A 241 9.14 -18.16 -15.68
CA LYS A 241 10.46 -17.56 -15.96
C LYS A 241 11.11 -16.95 -14.73
N LYS A 242 10.33 -16.61 -13.69
CA LYS A 242 10.82 -16.06 -12.41
C LYS A 242 11.77 -14.86 -12.60
N VAL A 243 11.39 -13.91 -13.44
CA VAL A 243 12.26 -12.79 -13.82
C VAL A 243 12.53 -11.88 -12.62
N GLY A 244 11.50 -11.54 -11.83
CA GLY A 244 11.67 -10.77 -10.60
C GLY A 244 12.57 -11.46 -9.58
N ASP A 245 12.41 -12.77 -9.34
CA ASP A 245 13.30 -13.53 -8.45
C ASP A 245 14.75 -13.48 -8.92
N THR A 246 14.99 -13.62 -10.24
CA THR A 246 16.33 -13.56 -10.83
C THR A 246 16.94 -12.17 -10.64
N CYS A 247 16.17 -11.11 -10.91
CA CYS A 247 16.63 -9.73 -10.70
C CYS A 247 16.91 -9.45 -9.22
N ARG A 248 16.07 -9.95 -8.29
CA ARG A 248 16.31 -9.87 -6.84
C ARG A 248 17.63 -10.52 -6.47
N ASP A 249 17.92 -11.70 -7.01
CA ASP A 249 19.15 -12.42 -6.69
C ASP A 249 20.38 -11.62 -7.16
N PHE A 250 20.34 -11.00 -8.35
CA PHE A 250 21.37 -10.05 -8.77
C PHE A 250 21.51 -8.84 -7.85
N CYS A 251 20.39 -8.25 -7.39
CA CYS A 251 20.44 -7.18 -6.40
C CYS A 251 21.18 -7.62 -5.13
N VAL A 252 20.84 -8.78 -4.58
CA VAL A 252 21.48 -9.32 -3.37
C VAL A 252 22.96 -9.59 -3.58
N GLU A 253 23.34 -10.17 -4.72
CA GLU A 253 24.75 -10.41 -5.09
C GLU A 253 25.56 -9.12 -5.23
N ASN A 254 24.92 -8.00 -5.58
CA ASN A 254 25.51 -6.67 -5.66
C ASN A 254 25.30 -5.82 -4.38
N ASN A 255 24.97 -6.45 -3.24
CA ASN A 255 24.77 -5.81 -1.94
C ASN A 255 23.57 -4.84 -1.87
N LEU A 256 22.58 -5.01 -2.74
CA LEU A 256 21.33 -4.26 -2.73
C LEU A 256 20.18 -5.16 -2.25
N VAL A 257 19.55 -4.80 -1.13
CA VAL A 257 18.31 -5.46 -0.69
C VAL A 257 17.12 -4.80 -1.38
N MET A 258 16.66 -5.43 -2.45
CA MET A 258 15.44 -5.06 -3.18
C MET A 258 14.49 -6.26 -3.20
N ARG A 259 13.18 -6.03 -3.11
CA ARG A 259 12.20 -7.11 -3.03
C ARG A 259 11.55 -7.33 -4.39
N ALA A 260 11.48 -8.58 -4.84
CA ALA A 260 10.59 -8.99 -5.92
C ALA A 260 9.18 -9.27 -5.36
N LEU A 261 8.18 -8.66 -5.98
CA LEU A 261 6.76 -8.97 -5.80
C LEU A 261 6.22 -9.35 -7.18
N HIS A 262 6.18 -10.66 -7.45
CA HIS A 262 6.17 -11.16 -8.82
C HIS A 262 7.35 -10.58 -9.61
N ASP A 263 7.09 -9.96 -10.77
CA ASP A 263 8.10 -9.32 -11.60
C ASP A 263 8.23 -7.81 -11.30
N ALA A 264 7.54 -7.28 -10.29
CA ALA A 264 7.73 -5.92 -9.78
C ALA A 264 8.89 -5.89 -8.79
N MET A 265 9.95 -5.16 -9.12
CA MET A 265 11.09 -4.91 -8.25
C MET A 265 10.82 -3.65 -7.41
N VAL A 266 10.73 -3.81 -6.10
CA VAL A 266 10.24 -2.77 -5.17
C VAL A 266 11.30 -2.33 -4.17
N VAL A 267 11.37 -1.02 -3.93
CA VAL A 267 12.13 -0.37 -2.87
C VAL A 267 11.24 0.43 -1.94
N SER A 268 11.61 0.45 -0.67
CA SER A 268 11.00 1.29 0.36
C SER A 268 12.07 1.70 1.39
N PRO A 269 13.05 2.53 1.01
CA PRO A 269 14.20 2.83 1.87
C PRO A 269 13.79 3.52 3.18
N PRO A 270 14.65 3.56 4.21
CA PRO A 270 14.39 4.36 5.40
C PRO A 270 14.07 5.82 5.05
N LEU A 271 13.19 6.48 5.81
CA LEU A 271 12.83 7.89 5.55
C LEU A 271 14.02 8.84 5.74
N THR A 272 15.06 8.39 6.42
CA THR A 272 16.32 9.11 6.64
C THR A 272 17.27 9.10 5.45
N ILE A 273 16.99 8.31 4.39
CA ILE A 273 17.85 8.19 3.19
C ILE A 273 18.22 9.58 2.63
N THR A 274 19.45 9.73 2.12
CA THR A 274 19.93 10.97 1.47
C THR A 274 19.83 10.88 -0.05
N VAL A 275 19.96 12.01 -0.74
CA VAL A 275 19.98 12.05 -2.21
C VAL A 275 21.17 11.27 -2.79
N GLU A 276 22.33 11.31 -2.13
CA GLU A 276 23.51 10.55 -2.53
C GLU A 276 23.29 9.04 -2.39
N GLN A 277 22.60 8.61 -1.33
CA GLN A 277 22.22 7.20 -1.16
C GLN A 277 21.15 6.75 -2.15
N ILE A 278 20.27 7.67 -2.59
CA ILE A 278 19.34 7.39 -3.70
C ILE A 278 20.12 7.19 -5.01
N ASP A 279 21.18 7.96 -5.26
CA ASP A 279 22.03 7.77 -6.44
C ASP A 279 22.80 6.45 -6.40
N GLU A 280 23.39 6.10 -5.25
CA GLU A 280 24.04 4.80 -5.05
C GLU A 280 23.05 3.64 -5.29
N MET A 281 21.86 3.73 -4.71
CA MET A 281 20.81 2.74 -4.92
C MET A 281 20.40 2.66 -6.40
N PHE A 282 20.24 3.80 -7.08
CA PHE A 282 19.90 3.83 -8.51
C PHE A 282 20.97 3.13 -9.37
N ASP A 283 22.25 3.44 -9.13
CA ASP A 283 23.36 2.84 -9.89
C ASP A 283 23.43 1.32 -9.69
N LEU A 284 23.18 0.85 -8.47
CA LEU A 284 23.08 -0.59 -8.17
C LEU A 284 21.87 -1.25 -8.84
N VAL A 285 20.69 -0.62 -8.80
CA VAL A 285 19.50 -1.14 -9.49
C VAL A 285 19.77 -1.24 -10.99
N LYS A 286 20.37 -0.21 -11.60
CA LYS A 286 20.73 -0.22 -13.01
C LYS A 286 21.67 -1.37 -13.36
N LEU A 287 22.74 -1.55 -12.58
CA LEU A 287 23.68 -2.65 -12.75
C LEU A 287 23.00 -4.02 -12.69
N CYS A 288 21.97 -4.19 -11.85
CA CYS A 288 21.27 -5.46 -11.69
C CYS A 288 20.21 -5.72 -12.78
N LEU A 289 19.78 -4.67 -13.49
CA LEU A 289 18.86 -4.77 -14.62
C LEU A 289 19.59 -5.06 -15.95
N ASP A 290 20.81 -4.52 -16.12
CA ASP A 290 21.69 -4.68 -17.30
C ASP A 290 22.34 -6.08 -17.37
#